data_AF-A0A7W0ZNR7-F1
#
_entry.id   AF-A0A7W0ZNR7-F1
#
_cell.length_a   1.000
_cell.length_b   1.000
_cell.length_c   1.000
_cell.angle_alpha   90.00
_cell.angle_beta   90.00
_cell.angle_gamma   90.00
#
_symmetry.space_group_name_H-M   'P 1'
#
loop_
_entity.id
_entity.type
_entity.pdbx_description
1 polymer ?
#
loop_
_entity_poly.entity_id
_entity_poly.type
_entity_poly.pdbx_seq_one_letter_code
_entity_poly.pdbx_strand_id
1 'polypeptide(L)' 'MSAQDYTILVGREVPAARVDAVTGGGHFPVMIRLDSGDLVAAVRGGGTHVGIKGRLDWIRSKDN' A
#
# COMPACT_ATOMS: atom_id res chain seq x y z
N MET A 1 -29.05 -0.87 -35.29
CA MET A 1 -27.82 -0.49 -34.57
C MET A 1 -28.09 -0.74 -33.09
N SER A 2 -27.35 -1.65 -32.45
CA SER A 2 -27.49 -1.92 -31.01
C SER A 2 -26.60 -0.94 -30.24
N ALA A 3 -27.16 -0.32 -29.20
CA ALA A 3 -26.39 0.50 -28.27
C ALA A 3 -25.48 -0.40 -27.42
N GLN A 4 -24.23 0.00 -27.22
CA GLN A 4 -23.31 -0.66 -26.30
C GLN A 4 -23.47 -0.05 -24.91
N ASP A 5 -23.50 -0.89 -23.89
CA ASP A 5 -23.44 -0.45 -22.50
C ASP A 5 -22.01 0.00 -22.17
N TYR A 6 -21.88 1.23 -21.69
CA TYR A 6 -20.61 1.77 -21.21
C TYR A 6 -20.69 2.01 -19.70
N THR A 7 -19.64 1.62 -18.97
CA THR A 7 -19.46 2.02 -17.57
C THR A 7 -18.55 3.25 -17.52
N ILE A 8 -19.08 4.37 -17.02
CA ILE A 8 -18.30 5.58 -16.79
C ILE A 8 -17.70 5.50 -15.38
N LEU A 9 -16.37 5.46 -15.29
CA LEU A 9 -15.65 5.68 -14.04
C LEU A 9 -15.46 7.19 -13.85
N VAL A 10 -16.07 7.75 -12.81
CA VAL A 10 -15.90 9.16 -12.44
C VAL A 10 -14.87 9.23 -11.31
N GLY A 11 -13.71 9.82 -11.59
CA GLY A 11 -12.66 10.08 -10.60
C GLY A 11 -12.65 11.53 -10.14
N ARG A 12 -12.16 11.78 -8.92
CA ARG A 12 -11.84 13.12 -8.41
C ARG A 12 -10.37 13.15 -8.03
N GLU A 13 -9.65 14.16 -8.52
CA GLU A 13 -8.32 14.48 -8.02
C GLU A 13 -8.43 15.24 -6.70
N VAL A 14 -7.66 14.81 -5.71
CA VAL A 14 -7.55 15.47 -4.40
C VAL A 14 -6.08 15.67 -4.09
N PRO A 15 -5.69 16.82 -3.49
CA PRO A 15 -4.33 17.00 -3.00
C PRO A 15 -3.95 15.87 -2.05
N ALA A 16 -2.81 15.23 -2.29
CA ALA A 16 -2.28 14.17 -1.46
C ALA A 16 -0.89 14.54 -0.96
N ALA A 17 -0.64 14.30 0.33
CA ALA A 17 0.70 14.42 0.91
C ALA A 17 1.42 13.08 0.77
N ARG A 18 2.68 13.11 0.33
CA ARG A 18 3.54 11.94 0.32
C ARG A 18 4.23 11.81 1.68
N VAL A 19 4.16 10.62 2.28
CA VAL A 19 4.88 10.25 3.51
C VAL A 19 5.68 8.99 3.24
N ASP A 20 6.99 9.04 3.50
CA ASP A 20 7.85 7.86 3.38
C ASP A 20 7.74 7.03 4.67
N ALA A 21 7.04 5.89 4.60
CA ALA A 21 6.81 5.03 5.76
C ALA A 21 8.03 4.18 6.16
N VAL A 22 8.89 3.83 5.20
CA VAL A 22 10.15 3.09 5.40
C VAL A 22 11.18 3.60 4.39
N THR A 23 12.43 3.78 4.82
CA THR A 23 13.57 4.14 3.96
C THR A 23 14.67 3.08 4.04
N GLY A 24 15.43 2.91 2.96
CA GLY A 24 16.54 1.94 2.91
C GLY A 24 16.14 0.46 2.94
N GLY A 25 14.86 0.15 2.67
CA GLY A 25 14.31 -1.21 2.68
C GLY A 25 12.83 -1.21 2.28
N GLY A 26 12.04 -2.13 2.85
CA GLY A 26 10.59 -2.16 2.66
C GLY A 26 10.14 -2.84 1.37
N HIS A 27 10.88 -3.86 0.92
CA HIS A 27 10.57 -4.55 -0.33
C HIS A 27 9.26 -5.33 -0.26
N PHE A 28 8.60 -5.46 -1.41
CA PHE A 28 7.38 -6.24 -1.62
C PHE A 28 6.26 -5.88 -0.62
N PRO A 29 5.85 -4.60 -0.53
CA PRO A 29 4.83 -4.20 0.42
C PRO A 29 3.48 -4.82 0.04
N VAL A 30 2.81 -5.41 1.04
CA VAL A 30 1.40 -5.78 0.95
C VAL A 30 0.66 -5.01 2.02
N MET A 31 -0.32 -4.20 1.62
CA MET A 31 -1.09 -3.35 2.51
C MET A 31 -2.54 -3.81 2.59
N ILE A 32 -3.09 -3.79 3.79
CA ILE A 32 -4.52 -3.98 4.05
C ILE A 32 -5.03 -2.87 4.97
N ARG A 33 -6.33 -2.60 4.87
CA ARG A 33 -7.07 -1.82 5.87
C ARG A 33 -7.73 -2.79 6.83
N LEU A 34 -7.54 -2.59 8.13
CA LEU A 34 -8.20 -3.38 9.17
C LEU A 34 -9.62 -2.86 9.43
N ASP A 35 -10.47 -3.67 10.05
CA ASP A 35 -11.84 -3.29 10.43
C ASP A 35 -11.87 -2.10 11.40
N SER A 36 -10.81 -1.90 12.17
CA SER A 36 -10.63 -0.73 13.05
C SER A 36 -10.40 0.58 12.28
N GLY A 37 -10.17 0.51 10.96
CA GLY A 37 -9.79 1.64 10.11
C GLY A 37 -8.27 1.86 10.00
N ASP A 38 -7.47 1.20 10.84
CA ASP A 38 -6.01 1.25 10.75
C ASP A 38 -5.50 0.72 9.41
N LEU A 39 -4.42 1.33 8.91
CA LEU A 39 -3.67 0.81 7.76
C LEU A 39 -2.49 0.00 8.27
N VAL A 40 -2.31 -1.21 7.73
CA VAL A 40 -1.15 -2.04 8.04
C VAL A 40 -0.49 -2.52 6.76
N ALA A 41 0.83 -2.54 6.76
CA ALA A 41 1.60 -3.14 5.69
C ALA A 41 2.63 -4.11 6.25
N ALA A 42 2.68 -5.29 5.64
CA ALA A 42 3.81 -6.19 5.77
C ALA A 42 4.85 -5.80 4.72
N VAL A 43 6.08 -5.54 5.17
CA VAL A 43 7.19 -5.19 4.28
C VAL A 43 8.42 -6.01 4.63
N ARG A 44 9.36 -6.16 3.69
CA ARG A 44 10.62 -6.87 3.94
C ARG A 44 11.74 -5.89 4.29
N GLY A 45 12.28 -6.02 5.50
CA GLY A 45 13.42 -5.24 5.98
C GLY A 45 14.70 -6.07 6.12
N GLY A 46 15.85 -5.40 6.18
CA GLY A 46 17.13 -6.01 6.57
C GLY A 46 17.78 -6.96 5.55
N GLY A 47 17.15 -7.18 4.39
CA GLY A 47 17.71 -7.98 3.30
C GLY A 47 17.21 -7.50 1.94
N THR A 48 17.99 -7.78 0.90
CA THR A 48 17.62 -7.49 -0.50
C THR A 48 16.59 -8.49 -1.02
N HIS A 49 16.42 -8.58 -2.34
CA HIS A 49 15.43 -9.40 -3.04
C HIS A 49 15.18 -10.79 -2.44
N VAL A 50 16.23 -11.54 -2.09
CA VAL A 50 16.13 -12.93 -1.60
C VAL A 50 15.83 -13.00 -0.09
N GLY A 51 16.24 -11.97 0.68
CA GLY A 51 15.89 -11.83 2.09
C GLY A 51 16.42 -12.90 3.04
N ILE A 52 17.55 -13.56 2.73
CA ILE A 52 18.18 -14.60 3.57
C ILE A 52 18.55 -14.09 4.97
N LYS A 53 18.96 -12.82 5.06
CA LYS A 53 19.20 -12.11 6.34
C LYS A 53 18.11 -11.10 6.67
N GLY A 54 16.99 -11.17 5.94
CA GLY A 54 15.88 -10.24 6.07
C GLY A 54 14.92 -10.63 7.19
N ARG A 55 14.00 -9.71 7.47
CA ARG A 55 12.88 -9.88 8.40
C ARG A 55 11.59 -9.41 7.75
N LEU A 56 10.47 -9.90 8.27
CA LEU A 56 9.16 -9.33 7.98
C LEU A 56 8.89 -8.24 9.00
N ASP A 57 8.78 -7.01 8.51
CA ASP A 57 8.43 -5.84 9.29
C ASP A 57 6.93 -5.56 9.16
N TRP A 58 6.31 -5.27 10.30
CA TRP A 58 4.92 -4.85 10.38
C TRP A 58 4.87 -3.35 10.68
N ILE A 59 4.40 -2.56 9.71
CA ILE A 59 4.18 -1.12 9.90
C ILE A 59 2.68 -0.83 9.99
N ARG A 60 2.31 0.10 10.87
CA ARG A 60 0.92 0.49 11.13
C ARG A 60 0.78 2.01 11.13
N SER A 61 -0.20 2.51 10.41
CA SER A 61 -0.72 3.88 10.54
C SER A 61 -2.07 3.85 11.25
N LYS A 62 -2.32 4.87 12.08
CA LYS A 62 -3.54 5.04 12.89
C LYS A 62 -4.36 6.27 12.48
N ASP A 63 -3.85 7.04 11.54
CA ASP A 63 -4.28 8.40 11.20
C ASP A 63 -4.90 8.52 9.80
N ASN A 64 -4.90 7.43 9.04
CA ASN A 64 -5.58 7.27 7.74
C ASN A 64 -5.42 8.48 6.79
#